data_AF-A0A5J4PER9-F1
#
_entry.id   AF-A0A5J4PER9-F1
#
_cell.length_a   1.000
_cell.length_b   1.000
_cell.length_c   1.000
_cell.angle_alpha   90.00
_cell.angle_beta   90.00
_cell.angle_gamma   90.00
#
_symmetry.space_group_name_H-M   'P 1'
#
loop_
_entity.id
_entity.type
_entity.pdbx_description
1 polymer ?
#
loop_
_entity_poly.entity_id
_entity_poly.type
_entity_poly.pdbx_seq_one_letter_code
_entity_poly.pdbx_strand_id
1 'polypeptide(L)' 'GYAARKNHKQYKYSHEEVLNEIGDRILYFSSIEKIFSRAMGDFAYQFRTDTYEEVKKIIDYIQEEIRCK' A
#
# COMPACT_ATOMS: atom_id res chain seq x y z
N GLY A 1 -5.72 3.92 8.00
CA GLY A 1 -5.44 2.55 7.54
C GLY A 1 -3.96 2.32 7.37
N TYR A 2 -3.58 1.06 7.15
CA TYR A 2 -2.22 0.63 6.85
C TYR A 2 -2.27 -0.33 5.66
N ALA A 3 -1.44 -0.10 4.65
CA ALA A 3 -1.27 -1.01 3.53
C ALA A 3 0.22 -1.17 3.24
N ALA A 4 0.65 -2.40 3.00
CA ALA A 4 2.04 -2.69 2.69
C ALA A 4 2.21 -3.53 1.43
N ARG A 5 3.35 -3.37 0.79
CA ARG A 5 3.77 -4.07 -0.42
C ARG A 5 5.02 -4.91 -0.16
N LYS A 6 5.21 -5.94 -0.97
CA LYS A 6 6.38 -6.83 -0.97
C LYS A 6 7.15 -6.67 -2.28
N ASN A 7 8.47 -6.60 -2.20
CA ASN A 7 9.31 -6.32 -3.37
C ASN A 7 9.26 -7.43 -4.43
N HIS A 8 8.94 -8.67 -4.05
CA HIS A 8 8.87 -9.80 -4.97
C HIS A 8 7.48 -9.97 -5.63
N LYS A 9 6.51 -9.10 -5.31
CA LYS A 9 5.17 -9.10 -5.91
C LYS A 9 5.08 -8.01 -6.97
N GLN A 10 4.29 -8.26 -8.01
CA GLN A 10 4.00 -7.27 -9.03
C GLN A 10 2.64 -6.64 -8.75
N TYR A 11 2.64 -5.36 -8.39
CA TYR A 11 1.44 -4.59 -8.16
C TYR A 11 1.00 -3.90 -9.44
N LYS A 12 -0.32 -3.80 -9.64
CA LYS A 12 -0.92 -3.20 -10.82
C LYS A 12 -0.63 -1.70 -10.92
N TYR A 13 -0.65 -0.99 -9.80
CA TYR A 13 -0.38 0.45 -9.74
C TYR A 13 1.00 0.72 -9.16
N SER A 14 1.76 1.57 -9.84
CA SER A 14 3.04 2.10 -9.39
C SER A 14 2.91 2.92 -8.10
N HIS A 15 4.05 3.27 -7.49
CA HIS A 15 4.05 4.18 -6.33
C HIS A 15 3.47 5.56 -6.69
N GLU A 16 3.84 6.09 -7.85
CA GLU A 16 3.38 7.41 -8.31
C GLU A 16 1.87 7.42 -8.56
N GLU A 17 1.31 6.37 -9.16
CA GLU A 17 -0.15 6.24 -9.33
C GLU A 17 -0.87 6.19 -7.99
N VAL A 18 -0.31 5.49 -6.99
CA VAL A 18 -0.87 5.50 -5.62
C VAL A 18 -0.84 6.90 -5.01
N LEU A 19 0.26 7.64 -5.17
CA LEU A 19 0.32 9.02 -4.66
C LEU A 19 -0.64 9.96 -5.40
N ASN A 20 -0.83 9.77 -6.70
CA ASN A 20 -1.77 10.59 -7.47
C ASN A 20 -3.23 10.32 -7.07
N GLU A 21 -3.58 9.06 -6.79
CA GLU A 21 -4.96 8.67 -6.47
C GLU A 21 -5.37 9.01 -5.03
N ILE A 22 -4.48 8.81 -4.05
CA ILE A 22 -4.82 8.94 -2.62
C ILE A 22 -3.82 9.78 -1.81
N GLY A 23 -2.92 10.51 -2.45
CA GLY A 23 -1.82 11.23 -1.79
C GLY A 23 -2.28 12.25 -0.75
N ASP A 24 -3.44 12.87 -0.96
CA ASP A 24 -4.08 13.79 -0.02
C ASP A 24 -4.48 13.12 1.32
N ARG A 25 -4.65 11.80 1.31
CA ARG A 25 -5.02 10.98 2.48
C ARG A 25 -3.81 10.30 3.13
N ILE A 26 -2.65 10.28 2.48
CA ILE A 26 -1.44 9.62 2.99
C ILE A 26 -0.76 10.53 4.03
N LEU A 27 -0.52 9.98 5.22
CA LEU A 27 0.24 10.65 6.29
C LEU A 27 1.74 10.39 6.16
N TYR A 28 2.10 9.16 5.81
CA TYR A 28 3.49 8.73 5.74
C TYR A 28 3.63 7.47 4.87
N PHE A 29 4.74 7.37 4.16
CA PHE A 29 5.14 6.15 3.49
C PHE A 29 6.65 5.95 3.63
N SER A 30 7.10 4.69 3.72
CA SER A 30 8.53 4.37 3.80
C SER A 30 8.81 2.91 3.45
N SER A 31 10.05 2.65 3.03
CA SER A 31 10.64 1.32 3.09
C SER A 31 10.72 0.82 4.53
N ILE A 32 10.57 -0.48 4.72
CA ILE A 32 10.68 -1.15 6.02
C ILE A 32 12.03 -1.87 6.08
N GLU A 33 12.71 -1.79 7.23
CA GLU A 33 13.96 -2.52 7.42
C GLU A 33 13.77 -4.03 7.25
N LYS A 34 14.78 -4.68 6.68
CA LYS A 34 14.74 -6.11 6.34
C LYS A 34 14.40 -7.02 7.52
N ILE A 35 14.81 -6.66 8.74
CA ILE A 35 14.51 -7.44 9.95
C ILE A 35 13.00 -7.49 10.26
N PHE A 36 12.25 -6.43 9.92
CA PHE A 36 10.80 -6.37 10.14
C PHE A 36 9.98 -6.80 8.92
N SER A 37 10.63 -6.98 7.77
CA SER A 37 9.90 -7.05 6.52
C SER A 37 9.01 -8.28 6.40
N ARG A 38 9.37 -9.40 7.06
CA ARG A 38 8.55 -10.62 7.10
C ARG A 38 7.13 -10.33 7.61
N ALA A 39 7.00 -9.58 8.70
CA ALA A 39 5.72 -9.29 9.34
C ALA A 39 5.00 -8.07 8.73
N MET A 40 5.75 -7.03 8.37
CA MET A 40 5.15 -5.73 8.03
C MET A 40 5.05 -5.44 6.53
N GLY A 41 5.76 -6.19 5.68
CA GLY A 41 5.98 -5.82 4.28
C GLY A 41 7.34 -5.17 4.06
N ASP A 42 7.70 -4.90 2.81
CA ASP A 42 8.96 -4.27 2.45
C ASP A 42 8.81 -2.73 2.27
N PHE A 43 7.59 -2.26 2.01
CA PHE A 43 7.24 -0.84 1.89
C PHE A 43 5.80 -0.63 2.38
N ALA A 44 5.52 0.46 3.09
CA ALA A 44 4.18 0.71 3.65
C ALA A 44 3.68 2.13 3.48
N TYR A 45 2.35 2.24 3.46
CA TYR A 45 1.57 3.47 3.45
C TYR A 45 0.71 3.53 4.72
N GLN A 46 0.77 4.67 5.40
CA GLN A 46 -0.13 5.04 6.49
C GLN A 46 -1.02 6.19 6.00
N PHE A 47 -2.33 6.05 6.18
CA PHE A 47 -3.30 6.99 5.61
C PHE A 47 -4.52 7.19 6.54
N ARG A 48 -5.29 8.26 6.34
CA ARG A 48 -6.54 8.53 7.06
C ARG A 48 -7.75 8.41 6.14
N THR A 49 -8.85 7.89 6.69
CA THR A 49 -10.18 7.81 6.08
C THR A 49 -11.22 7.86 7.19
N ASP A 50 -12.46 8.18 6.82
CA ASP A 50 -13.54 8.35 7.80
C ASP A 50 -14.26 7.03 8.10
N THR A 51 -14.20 6.09 7.16
CA THR A 51 -14.92 4.81 7.27
C THR A 51 -14.00 3.60 7.12
N TYR A 52 -14.44 2.48 7.69
CA TYR A 52 -13.73 1.21 7.58
C TYR A 52 -13.80 0.64 6.15
N GLU A 53 -14.91 0.89 5.45
CA GLU A 53 -15.12 0.50 4.06
C GLU A 53 -14.11 1.19 3.14
N GLU A 54 -13.82 2.48 3.37
CA GLU A 54 -12.76 3.17 2.65
C GLU A 54 -11.36 2.63 2.97
N VAL A 55 -11.10 2.24 4.23
CA VAL A 55 -9.83 1.57 4.58
C VAL A 55 -9.65 0.32 3.71
N LYS A 56 -10.67 -0.53 3.59
CA LYS A 56 -10.59 -1.73 2.76
C LYS A 56 -10.37 -1.39 1.29
N LYS A 57 -11.13 -0.46 0.73
CA LYS A 57 -10.99 -0.04 -0.68
C LYS A 57 -9.58 0.45 -1.00
N ILE A 58 -8.99 1.25 -0.10
CA ILE A 58 -7.62 1.75 -0.27
C ILE A 58 -6.60 0.61 -0.16
N ILE A 59 -6.77 -0.31 0.79
CA ILE A 59 -5.90 -1.48 0.92
C ILE A 59 -5.95 -2.33 -0.36
N ASP A 60 -7.15 -2.62 -0.85
CA ASP A 60 -7.36 -3.43 -2.06
C ASP A 60 -6.73 -2.76 -3.29
N TYR A 61 -6.90 -1.44 -3.45
CA TYR A 61 -6.27 -0.67 -4.53
C TYR A 61 -4.74 -0.73 -4.44
N ILE A 62 -4.16 -0.43 -3.26
CA ILE A 62 -2.70 -0.45 -3.07
C ILE A 62 -2.14 -1.86 -3.29
N GLN A 63 -2.86 -2.91 -2.90
CA GLN A 63 -2.38 -4.29 -2.93
C GLN A 63 -2.84 -5.06 -4.18
N GLU A 64 -3.51 -4.44 -5.14
CA GLU A 64 -3.94 -5.11 -6.37
C GLU A 64 -2.71 -5.65 -7.13
N GLU A 65 -2.60 -6.97 -7.26
CA GLU A 65 -1.50 -7.65 -7.94
C GLU A 65 -1.85 -7.93 -9.41
N ILE A 66 -0.85 -7.84 -10.29
CA ILE A 66 -0.99 -8.31 -11.68
C ILE A 66 -1.07 -9.82 -11.64
N ARG A 67 -2.25 -10.37 -11.91
CA ARG A 67 -2.41 -11.82 -12.07
C ARG A 67 -1.94 -12.22 -13.45
N CYS A 68 -0.86 -12.98 -13.54
CA CYS A 68 -0.62 -13.80 -14.73
C CYS A 68 -1.70 -14.89 -14.76
N LYS A 69 -2.42 -14.97 -15.88
CA LYS A 69 -3.26 -16.14 -16.19
C LYS A 69 -2.39 -17.35 -16.49
#